data_AF-A0A8J9UHH5-F1
#
_entry.id   AF-A0A8J9UHH5-F1
#
_cell.length_a   1.000
_cell.length_b   1.000
_cell.length_c   1.000
_cell.angle_alpha   90.00
_cell.angle_beta   90.00
_cell.angle_gamma   90.00
#
_symmetry.space_group_name_H-M   'P 1'
#
loop_
_entity.id
_entity.type
_entity.pdbx_description
1 polymer ?
#
loop_
_entity_poly.entity_id
_entity_poly.type
_entity_poly.pdbx_seq_one_letter_code
_entity_poly.pdbx_strand_id
1 'polypeptide(L)'
;MKSSAIIFLCLIGLSSQRSTPEDNSYVAAVVAYELQSNSATNLQNYMNIIGDAAEQNADIIVFPELAISNRETVVVPINGLLKEHPIPALQPELFGEVLVSISSAARHHQIYVVINVQEFLNCTIEATGENCPENKNYVFNTNVVFDRAGAVIDRYRKINLFGEVNRTATLTPDLGIFTTDFGITFGHFICFDIMYQVPAVQVVLKYNVTDVIFTTKWYSEMPYLTAVQIQEAYAYVMNVNFLGAGANNVRVGNGGSGIYSGKAGALVSIMPGISTTKLLVSRVPKVPGQVEGDYPGPMNDGPLVLDSLVLRSDPSLPSYVTRLIKPGLEEFTLIDKDVVCRFKIHMSERHSDTKYTYRAGAFSGVRSYIGEATGGSRVCSVFACTGNNIDTCGKRFPRFSSNTTAVFEELTITATVPTPKPNTDLSANSATYFPLSLDKTIKPLKPEYFNFNSVSFFDSLSIYTLKLVKSAPDLYSFAIWGREYTTDDEEISPPREHVEGADDSSGIYSGKAGALVSIMPGISTTKLLVSRVPKVPGQVEGDYPGPMNDGPLVLDSLVLRSDPSLPSYVTRLIKPGLEEFTLIDKDVVCRFKIHMSERHSDTAPYYRAL
;
A
#
# COMPACT_ATOMS: atom_id res chain seq x y z
N MET A 1 -43.35 -19.07 -65.96
CA MET A 1 -42.15 -18.71 -65.19
C MET A 1 -42.48 -18.89 -63.71
N LYS A 2 -42.00 -19.96 -63.08
CA LYS A 2 -42.09 -20.17 -61.62
C LYS A 2 -40.72 -19.83 -61.06
N SER A 3 -40.58 -18.70 -60.37
CA SER A 3 -39.35 -18.34 -59.68
C SER A 3 -39.34 -18.96 -58.29
N SER A 4 -38.41 -19.90 -58.09
CA SER A 4 -38.05 -20.43 -56.78
C SER A 4 -37.20 -19.39 -56.04
N ALA A 5 -37.66 -18.90 -54.90
CA ALA A 5 -36.86 -18.13 -53.96
C ALA A 5 -36.18 -19.11 -53.00
N ILE A 6 -34.87 -19.31 -53.17
CA ILE A 6 -34.02 -20.05 -52.23
C ILE A 6 -33.62 -19.07 -51.13
N ILE A 7 -34.11 -19.31 -49.92
CA ILE A 7 -33.68 -18.59 -48.72
C ILE A 7 -32.38 -19.24 -48.25
N PHE A 8 -31.26 -18.56 -48.45
CA PHE A 8 -29.99 -18.90 -47.80
C PHE A 8 -30.11 -18.51 -46.31
N LEU A 9 -30.32 -19.50 -45.44
CA LEU A 9 -30.02 -19.33 -44.02
C LEU A 9 -28.49 -19.29 -43.89
N CYS A 10 -27.92 -18.09 -43.76
CA CYS A 10 -26.58 -17.94 -43.22
C CYS A 10 -26.59 -18.46 -41.77
N LEU A 11 -25.99 -19.63 -41.57
CA LEU A 11 -25.48 -20.07 -40.28
C LEU A 11 -24.40 -19.07 -39.86
N ILE A 12 -24.80 -18.02 -39.16
CA ILE A 12 -23.88 -17.19 -38.37
C ILE A 12 -23.45 -18.12 -37.24
N GLY A 13 -22.34 -18.82 -37.45
CA GLY A 13 -21.63 -19.48 -36.36
C GLY A 13 -21.41 -18.45 -35.26
N LEU A 14 -21.73 -18.83 -34.03
CA LEU A 14 -21.39 -18.05 -32.83
C LEU A 14 -19.86 -17.90 -32.81
N SER A 15 -19.36 -16.85 -33.46
CA SER A 15 -17.97 -16.44 -33.36
C SER A 15 -17.80 -15.92 -31.95
N SER A 16 -17.07 -16.64 -31.10
CA SER A 16 -16.54 -16.07 -29.85
C SER A 16 -15.81 -14.79 -30.21
N GLN A 17 -16.38 -13.64 -29.83
CA GLN A 17 -15.84 -12.34 -30.17
C GLN A 17 -14.65 -12.10 -29.25
N ARG A 18 -13.45 -12.39 -29.77
CA ARG A 18 -12.18 -12.12 -29.10
C ARG A 18 -11.85 -10.65 -29.24
N SER A 19 -11.23 -10.10 -28.22
CA SER A 19 -10.80 -8.71 -28.26
C SER A 19 -9.66 -8.52 -29.26
N THR A 20 -9.65 -7.42 -29.99
CA THR A 20 -8.58 -7.00 -30.90
C THR A 20 -7.86 -5.78 -30.32
N PRO A 21 -6.70 -5.35 -30.86
CA PRO A 21 -6.03 -4.12 -30.43
C PRO A 21 -6.91 -2.87 -30.48
N GLU A 22 -7.86 -2.80 -31.41
CA GLU A 22 -8.74 -1.65 -31.64
C GLU A 22 -9.92 -1.58 -30.65
N ASP A 23 -10.26 -2.68 -29.97
CA ASP A 23 -11.33 -2.68 -28.98
C ASP A 23 -10.95 -1.81 -27.76
N ASN A 24 -11.95 -1.13 -27.17
CA ASN A 24 -11.74 -0.31 -25.97
C ASN A 24 -11.63 -1.14 -24.67
N SER A 25 -11.94 -2.43 -24.73
CA SER A 25 -11.95 -3.33 -23.57
C SER A 25 -11.51 -4.73 -23.94
N TYR A 26 -11.17 -5.53 -22.94
CA TYR A 26 -11.01 -6.99 -23.04
C TYR A 26 -11.76 -7.68 -21.92
N VAL A 27 -11.93 -9.00 -21.97
CA VAL A 27 -12.58 -9.76 -20.89
C VAL A 27 -11.52 -10.52 -20.11
N ALA A 28 -11.46 -10.30 -18.80
CA ALA A 28 -10.51 -10.98 -17.92
C ALA A 28 -11.23 -11.94 -16.98
N ALA A 29 -10.56 -13.04 -16.67
CA ALA A 29 -10.97 -14.00 -15.67
C ALA A 29 -9.88 -14.17 -14.60
N VAL A 30 -10.28 -14.24 -13.32
CA VAL A 30 -9.40 -14.62 -12.22
C VAL A 30 -10.06 -15.70 -11.38
N VAL A 31 -9.25 -16.61 -10.84
CA VAL A 31 -9.75 -17.73 -10.05
C VAL A 31 -9.41 -17.53 -8.58
N ALA A 32 -10.42 -17.49 -7.72
CA ALA A 32 -10.25 -17.80 -6.30
C ALA A 32 -10.27 -19.33 -6.18
N TYR A 33 -9.15 -19.97 -5.82
CA TYR A 33 -9.04 -21.44 -5.94
C TYR A 33 -8.88 -22.13 -4.58
N GLU A 34 -9.79 -23.02 -4.23
CA GLU A 34 -9.66 -23.87 -3.05
C GLU A 34 -8.63 -24.97 -3.29
N LEU A 35 -7.54 -24.93 -2.50
CA LEU A 35 -6.43 -25.86 -2.61
C LEU A 35 -6.87 -27.30 -2.32
N GLN A 36 -6.76 -28.19 -3.30
CA GLN A 36 -6.87 -29.63 -3.10
C GLN A 36 -5.48 -30.25 -2.93
N SER A 37 -5.40 -31.36 -2.21
CA SER A 37 -4.14 -32.06 -1.94
C SER A 37 -3.57 -32.81 -3.14
N ASN A 38 -4.39 -33.15 -4.13
CA ASN A 38 -4.02 -33.95 -5.29
C ASN A 38 -3.75 -33.04 -6.50
N SER A 39 -2.51 -33.02 -6.98
CA SER A 39 -2.06 -32.18 -8.10
C SER A 39 -2.79 -32.51 -9.41
N ALA A 40 -3.04 -33.78 -9.71
CA ALA A 40 -3.76 -34.19 -10.92
C ALA A 40 -5.22 -33.73 -10.91
N THR A 41 -5.87 -33.73 -9.74
CA THR A 41 -7.21 -33.17 -9.57
C THR A 41 -7.21 -31.66 -9.77
N ASN A 42 -6.21 -30.96 -9.23
CA ASN A 42 -6.06 -29.52 -9.45
C ASN A 42 -5.83 -29.19 -10.93
N LEU A 43 -4.95 -29.94 -11.60
CA LEU A 43 -4.69 -29.76 -13.02
C LEU A 43 -5.96 -29.98 -13.85
N GLN A 44 -6.72 -31.04 -13.59
CA GLN A 44 -8.00 -31.26 -14.28
C GLN A 44 -9.01 -30.14 -14.00
N ASN A 45 -9.10 -29.65 -12.77
CA ASN A 45 -9.96 -28.52 -12.44
C ASN A 45 -9.54 -27.26 -13.19
N TYR A 46 -8.24 -26.98 -13.31
CA TYR A 46 -7.73 -25.85 -14.08
C TYR A 46 -8.16 -25.96 -15.54
N MET A 47 -8.03 -27.13 -16.16
CA MET A 47 -8.47 -27.38 -17.54
C MET A 47 -9.96 -27.07 -17.72
N ASN A 48 -10.82 -27.54 -16.79
CA ASN A 48 -12.25 -27.27 -16.84
C ASN A 48 -12.56 -25.78 -16.69
N ILE A 49 -11.94 -25.11 -15.72
CA ILE A 49 -12.15 -23.68 -15.45
C ILE A 49 -11.65 -22.80 -16.62
N ILE A 50 -10.58 -23.20 -17.31
CA ILE A 50 -10.14 -22.52 -18.55
C ILE A 50 -11.25 -22.58 -19.61
N GLY A 51 -11.90 -23.74 -19.76
CA GLY A 51 -13.07 -23.88 -20.63
C GLY A 51 -14.23 -22.98 -20.21
N ASP A 52 -14.61 -23.00 -18.93
CA ASP A 52 -15.70 -22.18 -18.38
C ASP A 52 -15.46 -20.67 -18.57
N ALA A 53 -14.20 -20.22 -18.48
CA ALA A 53 -13.84 -18.83 -18.72
C ALA A 53 -13.92 -18.45 -20.20
N ALA A 54 -13.48 -19.35 -21.10
CA ALA A 54 -13.58 -19.15 -22.53
C ALA A 54 -15.04 -19.13 -23.03
N GLU A 55 -15.92 -19.94 -22.44
CA GLU A 55 -17.37 -19.88 -22.68
C GLU A 55 -17.98 -18.53 -22.29
N GLN A 56 -17.38 -17.84 -21.32
CA GLN A 56 -17.70 -16.47 -20.93
C GLN A 56 -16.93 -15.40 -21.73
N ASN A 57 -16.32 -15.79 -22.86
CA ASN A 57 -15.53 -14.96 -23.77
C ASN A 57 -14.30 -14.29 -23.11
N ALA A 58 -13.72 -14.89 -22.06
CA ALA A 58 -12.48 -14.37 -21.47
C ALA A 58 -11.32 -14.43 -22.47
N ASP A 59 -10.59 -13.33 -22.58
CA ASP A 59 -9.35 -13.23 -23.35
C ASP A 59 -8.15 -13.77 -22.57
N ILE A 60 -8.20 -13.67 -21.24
CA ILE A 60 -7.16 -14.13 -20.32
C ILE A 60 -7.77 -14.70 -19.04
N ILE A 61 -7.16 -15.76 -18.50
CA ILE A 61 -7.46 -16.32 -17.19
C ILE A 61 -6.20 -16.42 -16.32
N VAL A 62 -6.32 -16.01 -15.05
CA VAL A 62 -5.23 -16.05 -14.07
C VAL A 62 -5.56 -17.00 -12.91
N PHE A 63 -4.62 -17.88 -12.59
CA PHE A 63 -4.69 -18.81 -11.48
C PHE A 63 -3.77 -18.44 -10.32
N PRO A 64 -4.07 -18.90 -9.08
CA PRO A 64 -3.29 -18.50 -7.92
C PRO A 64 -1.90 -19.11 -7.77
N GLU A 65 -1.12 -18.50 -6.88
CA GLU A 65 0.21 -18.94 -6.45
C GLU A 65 0.17 -20.33 -5.79
N LEU A 66 1.04 -21.24 -6.26
CA LEU A 66 1.29 -22.57 -5.71
C LEU A 66 -0.01 -23.39 -5.46
N ALA A 67 -1.00 -23.20 -6.34
CA ALA A 67 -2.32 -23.80 -6.19
C ALA A 67 -2.56 -25.03 -7.08
N ILE A 68 -1.76 -25.20 -8.14
CA ILE A 68 -1.80 -26.39 -9.00
C ILE A 68 -1.16 -27.61 -8.31
N SER A 69 -0.01 -27.40 -7.66
CA SER A 69 0.63 -28.38 -6.80
C SER A 69 1.46 -27.66 -5.74
N ASN A 70 1.51 -28.23 -4.54
CA ASN A 70 2.36 -27.76 -3.45
C ASN A 70 3.61 -28.64 -3.24
N ARG A 71 3.76 -29.71 -4.01
CA ARG A 71 4.82 -30.72 -3.83
C ARG A 71 5.54 -31.08 -5.12
N GLU A 72 4.80 -31.19 -6.21
CA GLU A 72 5.38 -31.56 -7.50
C GLU A 72 6.08 -30.35 -8.12
N THR A 73 7.23 -30.61 -8.71
CA THR A 73 8.02 -29.61 -9.41
C THR A 73 7.75 -29.67 -10.91
N VAL A 74 7.86 -28.52 -11.57
CA VAL A 74 7.69 -28.37 -13.02
C VAL A 74 8.99 -27.82 -13.61
N VAL A 75 9.48 -28.42 -14.70
CA VAL A 75 10.62 -27.86 -15.44
C VAL A 75 10.08 -26.87 -16.47
N VAL A 76 10.56 -25.63 -16.45
CA VAL A 76 10.13 -24.56 -17.38
C VAL A 76 11.34 -24.02 -18.14
N PRO A 77 11.79 -24.71 -19.22
CA PRO A 77 13.06 -24.41 -19.89
C PRO A 77 12.90 -23.28 -20.91
N ILE A 78 12.53 -22.08 -20.46
CA ILE A 78 12.16 -20.94 -21.35
C ILE A 78 13.30 -20.51 -22.27
N ASN A 79 14.55 -20.60 -21.81
CA ASN A 79 15.75 -20.26 -22.58
C ASN A 79 16.31 -21.44 -23.39
N GLY A 80 15.78 -22.65 -23.21
CA GLY A 80 16.18 -23.89 -23.85
C GLY A 80 15.09 -24.44 -24.76
N LEU A 81 14.56 -25.63 -24.45
CA LEU A 81 13.56 -26.34 -25.27
C LEU A 81 12.34 -25.51 -25.64
N LEU A 82 11.85 -24.61 -24.77
CA LEU A 82 10.69 -23.75 -25.10
C LEU A 82 11.03 -22.65 -26.11
N LYS A 83 12.31 -22.33 -26.32
CA LYS A 83 12.73 -21.41 -27.39
C LYS A 83 12.61 -22.06 -28.77
N GLU A 84 12.89 -23.36 -28.86
CA GLU A 84 12.83 -24.14 -30.10
C GLU A 84 11.42 -24.70 -30.37
N HIS A 85 10.75 -25.12 -29.30
CA HIS A 85 9.43 -25.72 -29.30
C HIS A 85 8.50 -24.96 -28.33
N PRO A 86 8.05 -23.76 -28.71
CA PRO A 86 7.35 -22.87 -27.79
C PRO A 86 5.96 -23.37 -27.37
N ILE A 87 5.36 -24.32 -28.10
CA ILE A 87 4.02 -24.85 -27.84
C ILE A 87 4.12 -26.29 -27.32
N PRO A 88 4.12 -26.51 -25.99
CA PRO A 88 4.19 -27.85 -25.39
C PRO A 88 3.14 -28.84 -25.90
N ALA A 89 1.92 -28.37 -26.19
CA ALA A 89 0.85 -29.21 -26.71
C ALA A 89 1.17 -29.92 -28.03
N LEU A 90 2.12 -29.40 -28.82
CA LEU A 90 2.54 -29.98 -30.10
C LEU A 90 3.76 -30.90 -29.96
N GLN A 91 4.37 -30.98 -28.78
CA GLN A 91 5.56 -31.77 -28.48
C GLN A 91 5.44 -32.44 -27.09
N PRO A 92 4.35 -33.20 -26.83
CA PRO A 92 4.04 -33.72 -25.50
C PRO A 92 5.12 -34.63 -24.90
N GLU A 93 5.96 -35.24 -25.73
CA GLU A 93 7.10 -36.06 -25.34
C GLU A 93 8.30 -35.27 -24.80
N LEU A 94 8.38 -33.96 -25.08
CA LEU A 94 9.49 -33.10 -24.65
C LEU A 94 9.22 -32.36 -23.34
N PHE A 95 7.96 -32.28 -22.90
CA PHE A 95 7.54 -31.43 -21.79
C PHE A 95 6.74 -32.19 -20.74
N GLY A 96 6.78 -31.70 -19.49
CA GLY A 96 5.99 -32.27 -18.39
C GLY A 96 4.49 -32.05 -18.56
N GLU A 97 3.70 -32.95 -17.95
CA GLU A 97 2.23 -33.02 -18.07
C GLU A 97 1.54 -31.68 -17.80
N VAL A 98 2.00 -30.90 -16.81
CA VAL A 98 1.43 -29.58 -16.47
C VAL A 98 1.54 -28.62 -17.65
N LEU A 99 2.72 -28.50 -18.28
CA LEU A 99 2.91 -27.58 -19.41
C LEU A 99 2.11 -28.05 -20.63
N VAL A 100 2.13 -29.36 -20.92
CA VAL A 100 1.40 -29.96 -22.05
C VAL A 100 -0.11 -29.75 -21.92
N SER A 101 -0.66 -30.01 -20.73
CA SER A 101 -2.10 -29.90 -20.48
C SER A 101 -2.56 -28.46 -20.56
N ILE A 102 -1.89 -27.53 -19.86
CA ILE A 102 -2.27 -26.11 -19.87
C ILE A 102 -2.09 -25.50 -21.27
N SER A 103 -0.99 -25.83 -21.97
CA SER A 103 -0.80 -25.45 -23.37
C SER A 103 -1.95 -25.95 -24.26
N SER A 104 -2.40 -27.19 -24.04
CA SER A 104 -3.50 -27.79 -24.81
C SER A 104 -4.83 -27.09 -24.54
N ALA A 105 -5.16 -26.78 -23.28
CA ALA A 105 -6.37 -26.02 -22.94
C ALA A 105 -6.33 -24.59 -23.49
N ALA A 106 -5.22 -23.87 -23.29
CA ALA A 106 -5.02 -22.53 -23.82
C ALA A 106 -5.21 -22.51 -25.34
N ARG A 107 -4.63 -23.48 -26.04
CA ARG A 107 -4.77 -23.64 -27.50
C ARG A 107 -6.17 -24.03 -27.92
N HIS A 108 -6.82 -24.96 -27.23
CA HIS A 108 -8.15 -25.45 -27.59
C HIS A 108 -9.21 -24.36 -27.44
N HIS A 109 -9.16 -23.64 -26.32
CA HIS A 109 -10.08 -22.57 -25.99
C HIS A 109 -9.63 -21.18 -26.50
N GLN A 110 -8.40 -21.10 -27.01
CA GLN A 110 -7.80 -19.91 -27.61
C GLN A 110 -7.84 -18.71 -26.65
N ILE A 111 -7.32 -18.92 -25.45
CA ILE A 111 -7.34 -18.00 -24.31
C ILE A 111 -5.93 -17.89 -23.73
N TYR A 112 -5.53 -16.70 -23.29
CA TYR A 112 -4.29 -16.55 -22.53
C TYR A 112 -4.44 -17.17 -21.14
N VAL A 113 -3.45 -17.93 -20.68
CA VAL A 113 -3.50 -18.58 -19.36
C VAL A 113 -2.26 -18.21 -18.56
N VAL A 114 -2.45 -17.72 -17.33
CA VAL A 114 -1.37 -17.51 -16.37
C VAL A 114 -1.54 -18.47 -15.22
N ILE A 115 -0.54 -19.33 -15.02
CA ILE A 115 -0.45 -20.24 -13.87
C ILE A 115 0.77 -19.91 -13.02
N ASN A 116 0.77 -20.41 -11.80
CA ASN A 116 1.94 -20.42 -10.95
C ASN A 116 2.31 -21.86 -10.58
N VAL A 117 3.60 -22.17 -10.65
CA VAL A 117 4.16 -23.50 -10.42
C VAL A 117 5.35 -23.43 -9.46
N GLN A 118 5.67 -24.57 -8.86
CA GLN A 118 6.97 -24.78 -8.24
C GLN A 118 7.96 -25.20 -9.32
N GLU A 119 8.74 -24.27 -9.84
CA GLU A 119 9.70 -24.55 -10.91
C GLU A 119 10.93 -25.29 -10.36
N PHE A 120 11.44 -26.27 -11.10
CA PHE A 120 12.71 -26.93 -10.80
C PHE A 120 13.74 -26.66 -11.90
N LEU A 121 14.92 -26.24 -11.46
CA LEU A 121 16.09 -26.05 -12.29
C LEU A 121 17.22 -26.95 -11.80
N ASN A 122 17.67 -27.86 -12.67
CA ASN A 122 18.81 -28.71 -12.40
C ASN A 122 20.09 -28.03 -12.92
N CYS A 123 20.90 -27.46 -12.02
CA CYS A 123 22.22 -26.93 -12.38
C CYS A 123 23.36 -27.93 -12.16
N THR A 124 23.07 -29.22 -11.94
CA THR A 124 24.10 -30.28 -11.95
C THR A 124 24.47 -30.75 -13.35
N ILE A 125 23.75 -30.26 -14.35
CA ILE A 125 23.98 -30.47 -15.78
C ILE A 125 24.00 -29.10 -16.46
N GLU A 126 24.52 -29.03 -17.69
CA GLU A 126 24.48 -27.79 -18.47
C GLU A 126 23.02 -27.42 -18.78
N ALA A 127 22.53 -26.35 -18.15
CA ALA A 127 21.20 -25.80 -18.37
C ALA A 127 21.30 -24.61 -19.35
N THR A 128 20.98 -24.87 -20.62
CA THR A 128 21.13 -23.88 -21.70
C THR A 128 20.43 -22.56 -21.38
N GLY A 129 21.21 -21.48 -21.33
CA GLY A 129 20.71 -20.12 -21.12
C GLY A 129 20.17 -19.82 -19.72
N GLU A 130 20.39 -20.71 -18.74
CA GLU A 130 20.01 -20.49 -17.34
C GLU A 130 21.21 -20.01 -16.51
N ASN A 131 20.96 -19.13 -15.54
CA ASN A 131 21.98 -18.74 -14.57
C ASN A 131 22.13 -19.84 -13.50
N CYS A 132 23.27 -20.52 -13.51
CA CYS A 132 23.61 -21.60 -12.59
C CYS A 132 24.88 -21.23 -11.80
N PRO A 133 24.77 -20.40 -10.74
CA PRO A 133 25.94 -19.92 -10.00
C PRO A 133 26.62 -21.01 -9.16
N GLU A 134 25.88 -22.09 -8.85
CA GLU A 134 26.40 -23.24 -8.11
C GLU A 134 25.90 -24.53 -8.75
N ASN A 135 26.70 -25.59 -8.63
CA ASN A 135 26.41 -26.95 -9.13
C ASN A 135 25.39 -27.68 -8.24
N LYS A 136 24.18 -27.14 -8.10
CA LYS A 136 23.08 -27.66 -7.26
C LYS A 136 21.72 -27.51 -7.92
N ASN A 137 20.69 -28.10 -7.33
CA ASN A 137 19.32 -27.90 -7.80
C ASN A 137 18.70 -26.66 -7.15
N TYR A 138 17.90 -25.94 -7.93
CA TYR A 138 17.11 -24.80 -7.46
C TYR A 138 15.62 -25.07 -7.63
N VAL A 139 14.84 -24.55 -6.70
CA VAL A 139 13.38 -24.61 -6.74
C VAL A 139 12.85 -23.19 -6.62
N PHE A 140 12.07 -22.73 -7.59
CA PHE A 140 11.53 -21.38 -7.63
C PHE A 140 10.01 -21.38 -7.50
N ASN A 141 9.47 -20.25 -7.05
CA ASN A 141 8.06 -19.94 -7.17
C ASN A 141 7.87 -19.12 -8.45
N THR A 142 7.14 -19.66 -9.43
CA THR A 142 7.25 -19.18 -10.81
C THR A 142 5.88 -19.03 -11.47
N ASN A 143 5.60 -17.84 -12.00
CA ASN A 143 4.52 -17.63 -12.96
C ASN A 143 4.96 -18.08 -14.37
N VAL A 144 4.04 -18.72 -15.10
CA VAL A 144 4.22 -19.13 -16.48
C VAL A 144 3.02 -18.64 -17.29
N VAL A 145 3.30 -17.99 -18.42
CA VAL A 145 2.29 -17.37 -19.28
C VAL A 145 2.18 -18.15 -20.59
N PHE A 146 0.96 -18.54 -20.93
CA PHE A 146 0.61 -19.19 -22.19
C PHE A 146 -0.22 -18.26 -23.06
N ASP A 147 0.09 -18.19 -24.35
CA ASP A 147 -0.73 -17.47 -25.33
C ASP A 147 -1.90 -18.32 -25.86
N ARG A 148 -2.72 -17.73 -26.75
CA ARG A 148 -3.87 -18.42 -27.37
C ARG A 148 -3.47 -19.60 -28.26
N ALA A 149 -2.23 -19.66 -28.76
CA ALA A 149 -1.72 -20.80 -29.51
C ALA A 149 -1.23 -21.93 -28.59
N GLY A 150 -1.19 -21.69 -27.28
CA GLY A 150 -0.63 -22.58 -26.27
C GLY A 150 0.88 -22.42 -26.13
N ALA A 151 1.49 -21.38 -26.70
CA ALA A 151 2.92 -21.14 -26.56
C ALA A 151 3.24 -20.59 -25.17
N VAL A 152 4.32 -21.07 -24.54
CA VAL A 152 4.86 -20.42 -23.33
C VAL A 152 5.63 -19.17 -23.78
N ILE A 153 5.12 -18.00 -23.43
CA ILE A 153 5.65 -16.71 -23.91
C ILE A 153 6.40 -15.92 -22.84
N ASP A 154 6.20 -16.24 -21.56
CA ASP A 154 6.91 -15.57 -20.47
C ASP A 154 6.99 -16.44 -19.20
N ARG A 155 8.02 -16.17 -18.38
CA ARG A 155 8.29 -16.85 -17.10
C ARG A 155 8.86 -15.85 -16.09
N TYR A 156 8.20 -15.72 -14.95
CA TYR A 156 8.66 -14.85 -13.86
C TYR A 156 8.91 -15.66 -12.58
N ARG A 157 10.12 -15.60 -12.04
CA ARG A 157 10.50 -16.19 -10.75
C ARG A 157 10.37 -15.13 -9.65
N LYS A 158 9.65 -15.46 -8.58
CA LYS A 158 9.40 -14.57 -7.42
C LYS A 158 10.70 -13.97 -6.89
N ILE A 159 10.69 -12.66 -6.67
CA ILE A 159 11.84 -11.92 -6.13
C ILE A 159 11.79 -11.93 -4.60
N ASN A 160 10.65 -11.56 -4.03
CA ASN A 160 10.53 -11.32 -2.59
C ASN A 160 9.80 -12.50 -1.93
N LEU A 161 10.57 -13.41 -1.31
CA LEU A 161 10.03 -14.57 -0.61
C LEU A 161 9.34 -14.17 0.72
N PHE A 162 8.38 -14.98 1.14
CA PHE A 162 7.62 -14.87 2.38
C PHE A 162 7.63 -16.22 3.11
N GLY A 163 8.78 -16.57 3.70
CA GLY A 163 8.95 -17.80 4.48
C GLY A 163 9.03 -19.10 3.67
N GLU A 164 9.22 -19.05 2.35
CA GLU A 164 9.39 -20.26 1.54
C GLU A 164 10.79 -20.89 1.67
N VAL A 165 11.10 -21.47 2.83
CA VAL A 165 12.43 -22.03 3.18
C VAL A 165 13.01 -23.05 2.18
N ASN A 166 12.16 -23.76 1.44
CA ASN A 166 12.57 -24.76 0.44
C ASN A 166 12.63 -24.19 -0.99
N ARG A 167 12.57 -22.87 -1.13
CA ARG A 167 12.61 -22.18 -2.43
C ARG A 167 13.73 -21.17 -2.46
N THR A 168 14.17 -20.86 -3.66
CA THR A 168 15.17 -19.85 -3.94
C THR A 168 14.46 -18.62 -4.51
N ALA A 169 14.86 -17.43 -4.05
CA ALA A 169 14.53 -16.21 -4.76
C ALA A 169 15.15 -16.26 -6.16
N THR A 170 14.63 -15.49 -7.11
CA THR A 170 15.25 -15.43 -8.44
C THR A 170 16.75 -15.10 -8.36
N LEU A 171 17.54 -15.82 -9.15
CA LEU A 171 19.00 -15.63 -9.21
C LEU A 171 19.41 -14.41 -10.05
N THR A 172 18.50 -13.97 -10.92
CA THR A 172 18.64 -12.78 -11.78
C THR A 172 17.28 -12.09 -11.79
N PRO A 173 17.08 -11.04 -10.97
CA PRO A 173 15.84 -10.29 -10.94
C PRO A 173 15.53 -9.71 -12.32
N ASP A 174 14.53 -10.27 -12.99
CA ASP A 174 13.94 -9.72 -14.21
C ASP A 174 12.46 -9.44 -13.96
N LEU A 175 11.93 -8.45 -14.66
CA LEU A 175 10.56 -7.99 -14.50
C LEU A 175 9.67 -8.79 -15.43
N GLY A 176 8.62 -9.43 -14.89
CA GLY A 176 7.69 -10.24 -15.68
C GLY A 176 6.84 -9.36 -16.59
N ILE A 177 7.03 -9.46 -17.91
CA ILE A 177 6.34 -8.64 -18.90
C ILE A 177 6.06 -9.43 -20.16
N PHE A 178 4.82 -9.34 -20.67
CA PHE A 178 4.47 -9.88 -21.98
C PHE A 178 3.41 -9.03 -22.67
N THR A 179 3.34 -9.15 -24.00
CA THR A 179 2.35 -8.44 -24.82
C THR A 179 1.37 -9.42 -25.46
N THR A 180 0.11 -9.02 -25.51
CA THR A 180 -1.00 -9.83 -26.04
C THR A 180 -1.38 -9.43 -27.46
N ASP A 181 -2.08 -10.32 -28.16
CA ASP A 181 -2.62 -10.08 -29.50
C ASP A 181 -3.74 -9.02 -29.51
N PHE A 182 -4.35 -8.72 -28.36
CA PHE A 182 -5.34 -7.66 -28.17
C PHE A 182 -4.73 -6.33 -27.70
N GLY A 183 -3.42 -6.17 -27.83
CA GLY A 183 -2.73 -4.87 -27.70
C GLY A 183 -2.44 -4.42 -26.27
N ILE A 184 -2.54 -5.31 -25.28
CA ILE A 184 -2.16 -5.01 -23.88
C ILE A 184 -0.79 -5.61 -23.56
N THR A 185 0.06 -4.79 -22.94
CA THR A 185 1.29 -5.25 -22.29
C THR A 185 1.05 -5.37 -20.79
N PHE A 186 1.14 -6.59 -20.28
CA PHE A 186 0.97 -6.88 -18.86
C PHE A 186 2.32 -6.87 -18.16
N GLY A 187 2.39 -6.22 -16.99
CA GLY A 187 3.36 -6.57 -15.96
C GLY A 187 2.81 -7.71 -15.10
N HIS A 188 3.65 -8.56 -14.53
CA HIS A 188 3.20 -9.57 -13.57
C HIS A 188 4.23 -9.92 -12.51
N PHE A 189 3.74 -10.23 -11.32
CA PHE A 189 4.54 -10.58 -10.16
C PHE A 189 3.73 -11.40 -9.15
N ILE A 190 4.37 -11.85 -8.07
CA ILE A 190 3.82 -12.90 -7.20
C ILE A 190 3.73 -12.40 -5.76
N CYS A 191 2.49 -12.34 -5.25
CA CYS A 191 2.20 -12.28 -3.82
C CYS A 191 2.97 -11.19 -3.05
N PHE A 192 3.95 -11.57 -2.24
CA PHE A 192 4.69 -10.64 -1.40
C PHE A 192 5.50 -9.61 -2.20
N ASP A 193 5.74 -9.83 -3.49
CA ASP A 193 6.30 -8.83 -4.41
C ASP A 193 5.53 -7.49 -4.40
N ILE A 194 4.21 -7.49 -4.16
CA ILE A 194 3.39 -6.26 -4.08
C ILE A 194 3.85 -5.33 -2.94
N MET A 195 4.55 -5.88 -1.95
CA MET A 195 5.16 -5.16 -0.83
C MET A 195 6.55 -4.62 -1.18
N TYR A 196 7.01 -4.62 -2.42
CA TYR A 196 8.36 -4.14 -2.71
C TYR A 196 8.38 -3.17 -3.87
N GLN A 197 9.39 -2.31 -3.85
CA GLN A 197 9.67 -1.42 -4.98
C GLN A 197 9.94 -2.24 -6.25
N VAL A 198 10.72 -3.32 -6.10
CA VAL A 198 11.04 -4.28 -7.16
C VAL A 198 10.32 -5.59 -6.85
N PRO A 199 9.46 -6.12 -7.74
CA PRO A 199 9.12 -5.58 -9.06
C PRO A 199 7.95 -4.60 -9.05
N ALA A 200 7.15 -4.54 -7.99
CA ALA A 200 5.76 -4.08 -8.12
C ALA A 200 5.63 -2.59 -8.49
N VAL A 201 6.44 -1.71 -7.93
CA VAL A 201 6.43 -0.29 -8.35
C VAL A 201 7.20 -0.13 -9.66
N GLN A 202 8.33 -0.83 -9.76
CA GLN A 202 9.27 -0.71 -10.87
C GLN A 202 8.66 -1.08 -12.22
N VAL A 203 7.95 -2.20 -12.31
CA VAL A 203 7.43 -2.71 -13.59
C VAL A 203 6.46 -1.72 -14.24
N VAL A 204 5.60 -1.10 -13.44
CA VAL A 204 4.63 -0.10 -13.89
C VAL A 204 5.33 1.16 -14.37
N LEU A 205 6.22 1.73 -13.56
CA LEU A 205 6.85 3.01 -13.87
C LEU A 205 7.91 2.91 -14.97
N LYS A 206 8.70 1.83 -14.99
CA LYS A 206 9.78 1.63 -15.97
C LYS A 206 9.25 1.35 -17.37
N TYR A 207 8.17 0.58 -17.49
CA TYR A 207 7.63 0.14 -18.78
C TYR A 207 6.30 0.78 -19.16
N ASN A 208 5.76 1.66 -18.31
CA ASN A 208 4.48 2.34 -18.52
C ASN A 208 3.34 1.35 -18.82
N VAL A 209 3.34 0.19 -18.14
CA VAL A 209 2.26 -0.80 -18.29
C VAL A 209 1.00 -0.31 -17.58
N THR A 210 -0.14 -0.59 -18.17
CA THR A 210 -1.46 -0.20 -17.64
C THR A 210 -2.23 -1.38 -17.07
N ASP A 211 -1.70 -2.59 -17.20
CA ASP A 211 -2.32 -3.82 -16.72
C ASP A 211 -1.31 -4.68 -15.97
N VAL A 212 -1.73 -5.20 -14.81
CA VAL A 212 -0.89 -6.01 -13.92
C VAL A 212 -1.59 -7.31 -13.55
N ILE A 213 -0.85 -8.42 -13.63
CA ILE A 213 -1.30 -9.73 -13.15
C ILE A 213 -0.62 -10.06 -11.83
N PHE A 214 -1.41 -10.57 -10.90
CA PHE A 214 -0.97 -10.85 -9.54
C PHE A 214 -1.48 -12.22 -9.09
N THR A 215 -0.58 -13.18 -9.05
CA THR A 215 -0.86 -14.51 -8.47
C THR A 215 -0.52 -14.47 -6.99
N THR A 216 -1.38 -15.02 -6.13
CA THR A 216 -1.15 -14.89 -4.69
C THR A 216 -1.72 -16.03 -3.84
N LYS A 217 -1.01 -16.32 -2.76
CA LYS A 217 -1.46 -17.07 -1.59
C LYS A 217 -1.33 -16.18 -0.35
N TRP A 218 -2.08 -15.09 -0.38
CA TRP A 218 -1.99 -14.02 0.61
C TRP A 218 -2.48 -14.45 2.00
N TYR A 219 -1.78 -14.03 3.06
CA TYR A 219 -2.24 -14.20 4.44
C TYR A 219 -2.82 -12.88 4.92
N SER A 220 -4.14 -12.81 5.04
CA SER A 220 -4.81 -11.54 5.36
C SER A 220 -4.55 -11.09 6.81
N GLU A 221 -4.24 -9.80 6.94
CA GLU A 221 -3.89 -9.16 8.20
C GLU A 221 -4.66 -7.84 8.36
N MET A 222 -5.29 -7.68 9.52
CA MET A 222 -5.94 -6.44 9.92
C MET A 222 -4.96 -5.50 10.62
N PRO A 223 -5.10 -4.18 10.47
CA PRO A 223 -6.21 -3.51 9.79
C PRO A 223 -5.94 -3.08 8.33
N TYR A 224 -4.76 -3.39 7.76
CA TYR A 224 -4.26 -2.77 6.52
C TYR A 224 -4.01 -3.72 5.35
N LEU A 225 -3.85 -5.03 5.59
CA LEU A 225 -3.32 -5.96 4.60
C LEU A 225 -4.23 -7.17 4.42
N THR A 226 -5.54 -6.93 4.29
CA THR A 226 -6.39 -7.96 3.68
C THR A 226 -6.12 -8.00 2.19
N ALA A 227 -6.22 -9.19 1.58
CA ALA A 227 -5.83 -9.39 0.19
C ALA A 227 -6.52 -8.40 -0.77
N VAL A 228 -7.84 -8.29 -0.69
CA VAL A 228 -8.62 -7.37 -1.54
C VAL A 228 -8.33 -5.89 -1.24
N GLN A 229 -8.02 -5.54 0.00
CA GLN A 229 -7.72 -4.16 0.41
C GLN A 229 -6.43 -3.67 -0.24
N ILE A 230 -5.36 -4.47 -0.19
CA ILE A 230 -4.07 -4.07 -0.75
C ILE A 230 -4.05 -4.17 -2.28
N GLN A 231 -4.73 -5.17 -2.86
CA GLN A 231 -4.87 -5.29 -4.32
C GLN A 231 -5.58 -4.07 -4.91
N GLU A 232 -6.71 -3.66 -4.34
CA GLU A 232 -7.47 -2.50 -4.84
C GLU A 232 -6.71 -1.19 -4.62
N ALA A 233 -6.06 -1.03 -3.46
CA ALA A 233 -5.29 0.19 -3.19
C ALA A 233 -4.07 0.31 -4.10
N TYR A 234 -3.40 -0.80 -4.43
CA TYR A 234 -2.33 -0.80 -5.41
C TYR A 234 -2.85 -0.40 -6.80
N ALA A 235 -3.95 -1.01 -7.26
CA ALA A 235 -4.57 -0.65 -8.54
C ALA A 235 -4.94 0.84 -8.60
N TYR A 236 -5.51 1.37 -7.51
CA TYR A 236 -5.89 2.77 -7.37
C TYR A 236 -4.68 3.73 -7.46
N VAL A 237 -3.61 3.44 -6.72
CA VAL A 237 -2.44 4.33 -6.62
C VAL A 237 -1.57 4.27 -7.87
N MET A 238 -1.35 3.07 -8.41
CA MET A 238 -0.58 2.89 -9.64
C MET A 238 -1.39 3.21 -10.90
N ASN A 239 -2.72 3.40 -10.75
CA ASN A 239 -3.68 3.63 -11.83
C ASN A 239 -3.59 2.59 -12.95
N VAL A 240 -3.63 1.31 -12.56
CA VAL A 240 -3.57 0.16 -13.47
C VAL A 240 -4.83 -0.69 -13.35
N ASN A 241 -5.15 -1.44 -14.40
CA ASN A 241 -5.97 -2.63 -14.27
C ASN A 241 -5.18 -3.70 -13.53
N PHE A 242 -5.83 -4.44 -12.63
CA PHE A 242 -5.14 -5.40 -11.77
C PHE A 242 -5.94 -6.69 -11.67
N LEU A 243 -5.31 -7.81 -12.05
CA LEU A 243 -5.92 -9.14 -12.05
C LEU A 243 -5.33 -9.98 -10.91
N GLY A 244 -5.99 -9.96 -9.75
CA GLY A 244 -5.57 -10.67 -8.54
C GLY A 244 -6.22 -12.04 -8.39
N ALA A 245 -5.45 -13.11 -8.53
CA ALA A 245 -5.90 -14.49 -8.35
C ALA A 245 -5.33 -15.10 -7.06
N GLY A 246 -6.20 -15.28 -6.06
CA GLY A 246 -5.86 -15.75 -4.73
C GLY A 246 -6.17 -17.23 -4.47
N ALA A 247 -5.25 -17.94 -3.83
CA ALA A 247 -5.50 -19.26 -3.27
C ALA A 247 -6.45 -19.10 -2.07
N ASN A 248 -7.35 -20.06 -1.89
CA ASN A 248 -8.40 -19.99 -0.89
C ASN A 248 -8.23 -21.10 0.16
N ASN A 249 -7.95 -20.67 1.39
CA ASN A 249 -7.93 -21.50 2.57
C ASN A 249 -8.17 -20.59 3.78
N VAL A 250 -9.44 -20.37 4.09
CA VAL A 250 -9.87 -19.40 5.11
C VAL A 250 -9.33 -19.72 6.50
N ARG A 251 -9.01 -20.99 6.78
CA ARG A 251 -8.48 -21.47 8.07
C ARG A 251 -7.07 -20.97 8.38
N VAL A 252 -6.33 -20.54 7.37
CA VAL A 252 -5.00 -19.92 7.54
C VAL A 252 -5.00 -18.45 7.09
N GLY A 253 -6.16 -17.89 6.76
CA GLY A 253 -6.32 -16.52 6.28
C GLY A 253 -6.00 -16.32 4.81
N ASN A 254 -5.96 -17.41 4.01
CA ASN A 254 -5.88 -17.31 2.57
C ASN A 254 -7.27 -17.10 1.96
N GLY A 255 -7.35 -16.13 1.06
CA GLY A 255 -8.56 -15.74 0.35
C GLY A 255 -8.42 -14.30 -0.14
N GLY A 256 -9.23 -13.93 -1.12
CA GLY A 256 -9.17 -12.60 -1.74
C GLY A 256 -8.70 -12.65 -3.18
N SER A 257 -9.64 -12.50 -4.10
CA SER A 257 -9.39 -12.38 -5.53
C SER A 257 -10.22 -11.24 -6.10
N GLY A 258 -9.77 -10.63 -7.19
CA GLY A 258 -10.54 -9.60 -7.86
C GLY A 258 -9.92 -9.08 -9.14
N ILE A 259 -10.74 -8.35 -9.88
CA ILE A 259 -10.40 -7.58 -11.07
C ILE A 259 -10.68 -6.12 -10.72
N TYR A 260 -9.67 -5.28 -10.80
CA TYR A 260 -9.73 -3.87 -10.43
C TYR A 260 -9.33 -3.00 -11.62
N SER A 261 -9.88 -1.78 -11.73
CA SER A 261 -9.55 -0.85 -12.81
C SER A 261 -9.24 0.55 -12.28
N GLY A 262 -7.96 0.80 -12.02
CA GLY A 262 -7.45 2.09 -11.58
C GLY A 262 -8.28 2.72 -10.46
N LYS A 263 -8.68 3.98 -10.64
CA LYS A 263 -9.50 4.72 -9.68
C LYS A 263 -10.98 4.31 -9.63
N ALA A 264 -11.46 3.45 -10.54
CA ALA A 264 -12.83 2.92 -10.46
C ALA A 264 -12.97 1.81 -9.39
N GLY A 265 -11.86 1.24 -8.94
CA GLY A 265 -11.85 0.20 -7.90
C GLY A 265 -12.20 -1.18 -8.46
N ALA A 266 -12.79 -2.04 -7.63
CA ALA A 266 -13.13 -3.41 -8.00
C ALA A 266 -14.29 -3.50 -9.01
N LEU A 267 -14.01 -4.05 -10.19
CA LEU A 267 -15.02 -4.49 -11.17
C LEU A 267 -15.68 -5.80 -10.73
N VAL A 268 -14.93 -6.67 -10.09
CA VAL A 268 -15.45 -7.84 -9.35
C VAL A 268 -14.41 -8.23 -8.31
N SER A 269 -14.84 -8.59 -7.10
CA SER A 269 -13.93 -9.10 -6.08
C SER A 269 -14.65 -9.96 -5.05
N ILE A 270 -13.93 -10.89 -4.43
CA ILE A 270 -14.45 -11.71 -3.34
C ILE A 270 -13.43 -11.79 -2.21
N MET A 271 -13.94 -11.66 -0.98
CA MET A 271 -13.21 -12.01 0.23
C MET A 271 -14.01 -13.12 0.93
N PRO A 272 -13.69 -14.41 0.68
CA PRO A 272 -14.55 -15.51 1.08
C PRO A 272 -14.42 -15.81 2.58
N GLY A 273 -15.54 -16.05 3.25
CA GLY A 273 -15.57 -16.52 4.63
C GLY A 273 -15.48 -18.05 4.76
N ILE A 274 -15.78 -18.77 3.68
CA ILE A 274 -15.64 -20.23 3.57
C ILE A 274 -14.77 -20.56 2.36
N SER A 275 -13.92 -21.58 2.48
CA SER A 275 -13.11 -22.07 1.36
C SER A 275 -14.02 -22.46 0.18
N THR A 276 -13.69 -21.96 -1.00
CA THR A 276 -14.46 -22.16 -2.22
C THR A 276 -13.61 -21.87 -3.45
N THR A 277 -13.82 -22.64 -4.51
CA THR A 277 -13.35 -22.30 -5.85
C THR A 277 -14.39 -21.45 -6.57
N LYS A 278 -14.01 -20.26 -7.04
CA LYS A 278 -14.86 -19.36 -7.83
C LYS A 278 -14.09 -18.75 -8.99
N LEU A 279 -14.71 -18.79 -10.17
CA LEU A 279 -14.30 -18.06 -11.36
C LEU A 279 -14.96 -16.68 -11.34
N LEU A 280 -14.15 -15.62 -11.40
CA LEU A 280 -14.62 -14.23 -11.49
C LEU A 280 -14.29 -13.71 -12.89
N VAL A 281 -15.31 -13.25 -13.63
CA VAL A 281 -15.15 -12.73 -15.00
C VAL A 281 -15.67 -11.30 -15.05
N SER A 282 -14.92 -10.40 -15.69
CA SER A 282 -15.37 -9.04 -15.96
C SER A 282 -14.79 -8.52 -17.26
N ARG A 283 -15.56 -7.65 -17.93
CA ARG A 283 -15.02 -6.76 -18.97
C ARG A 283 -14.14 -5.71 -18.30
N VAL A 284 -12.95 -5.47 -18.84
CA VAL A 284 -11.92 -4.56 -18.33
C VAL A 284 -11.63 -3.52 -19.40
N PRO A 285 -11.75 -2.21 -19.09
CA PRO A 285 -11.39 -1.18 -20.07
C PRO A 285 -9.88 -1.15 -20.26
N LYS A 286 -9.40 -1.00 -21.50
CA LYS A 286 -7.97 -0.89 -21.77
C LYS A 286 -7.34 0.39 -21.21
N VAL A 287 -8.16 1.39 -20.92
CA VAL A 287 -7.75 2.58 -20.18
C VAL A 287 -8.26 2.45 -18.74
N PRO A 288 -7.37 2.28 -17.75
CA PRO A 288 -7.78 2.09 -16.35
C PRO A 288 -8.73 3.20 -15.86
N GLY A 289 -9.81 2.78 -15.22
CA GLY A 289 -10.85 3.67 -14.68
C GLY A 289 -11.94 4.10 -15.67
N GLN A 290 -11.77 3.89 -16.99
CA GLN A 290 -12.79 4.22 -18.00
C GLN A 290 -13.80 3.08 -18.16
N VAL A 291 -14.51 2.75 -17.08
CA VAL A 291 -15.48 1.65 -17.08
C VAL A 291 -16.74 2.05 -17.85
N GLU A 292 -17.10 1.24 -18.85
CA GLU A 292 -18.33 1.40 -19.64
C GLU A 292 -19.33 0.29 -19.29
N GLY A 293 -20.58 0.67 -19.06
CA GLY A 293 -21.67 -0.26 -18.76
C GLY A 293 -21.66 -0.82 -17.33
N ASP A 294 -22.57 -1.76 -17.09
CA ASP A 294 -22.69 -2.43 -15.79
C ASP A 294 -21.62 -3.50 -15.62
N TYR A 295 -21.14 -3.65 -14.38
CA TYR A 295 -20.17 -4.66 -13.98
C TYR A 295 -20.61 -5.37 -12.70
N PRO A 296 -20.13 -6.59 -12.41
CA PRO A 296 -20.63 -7.41 -11.30
C PRO A 296 -20.49 -6.76 -9.92
N GLY A 297 -19.38 -6.03 -9.73
CA GLY A 297 -18.99 -5.42 -8.46
C GLY A 297 -18.51 -6.42 -7.41
N PRO A 298 -18.12 -5.92 -6.21
CA PRO A 298 -17.69 -6.77 -5.11
C PRO A 298 -18.79 -7.74 -4.62
N MET A 299 -18.49 -9.04 -4.60
CA MET A 299 -19.39 -10.10 -4.12
C MET A 299 -19.30 -10.27 -2.60
N ASN A 300 -20.36 -9.98 -1.87
CA ASN A 300 -20.31 -10.01 -0.41
C ASN A 300 -20.80 -11.35 0.16
N ASP A 301 -19.92 -12.01 0.91
CA ASP A 301 -20.35 -13.00 1.88
C ASP A 301 -20.94 -12.28 3.10
N GLY A 302 -21.94 -12.89 3.75
CA GLY A 302 -22.53 -12.31 4.96
C GLY A 302 -21.48 -12.20 6.08
N PRO A 303 -21.48 -11.14 6.91
CA PRO A 303 -20.47 -10.93 7.95
C PRO A 303 -20.31 -12.08 8.95
N LEU A 304 -21.37 -12.86 9.21
CA LEU A 304 -21.33 -14.06 10.04
C LEU A 304 -20.45 -15.17 9.45
N VAL A 305 -20.43 -15.31 8.12
CA VAL A 305 -19.63 -16.32 7.42
C VAL A 305 -18.14 -16.00 7.57
N LEU A 306 -17.80 -14.71 7.61
CA LEU A 306 -16.44 -14.22 7.78
C LEU A 306 -15.85 -14.51 9.16
N ASP A 307 -16.61 -15.00 10.14
CA ASP A 307 -16.05 -15.46 11.43
C ASP A 307 -15.16 -16.69 11.27
N SER A 308 -15.33 -17.44 10.17
CA SER A 308 -14.49 -18.60 9.84
C SER A 308 -13.17 -18.22 9.13
N LEU A 309 -13.05 -16.97 8.68
CA LEU A 309 -11.84 -16.44 8.07
C LEU A 309 -10.87 -16.00 9.16
N VAL A 310 -9.73 -16.68 9.24
CA VAL A 310 -8.63 -16.29 10.12
C VAL A 310 -8.01 -15.00 9.59
N LEU A 311 -7.93 -13.99 10.45
CA LEU A 311 -7.26 -12.73 10.17
C LEU A 311 -6.14 -12.54 11.18
N ARG A 312 -4.95 -12.26 10.68
CA ARG A 312 -3.82 -11.85 11.51
C ARG A 312 -4.01 -10.41 11.95
N SER A 313 -3.25 -9.98 12.95
CA SER A 313 -3.21 -8.59 13.41
C SER A 313 -1.83 -8.03 13.12
N ASP A 314 -1.76 -6.78 12.66
CA ASP A 314 -0.51 -6.09 12.42
C ASP A 314 0.31 -6.02 13.72
N PRO A 315 1.48 -6.70 13.77
CA PRO A 315 2.28 -6.77 14.98
C PRO A 315 2.93 -5.43 15.34
N SER A 316 2.91 -4.44 14.44
CA SER A 316 3.51 -3.14 14.66
C SER A 316 2.61 -2.13 15.38
N LEU A 317 1.31 -2.41 15.56
CA LEU A 317 0.39 -1.48 16.24
C LEU A 317 0.87 -1.03 17.63
N PRO A 318 1.47 -1.89 18.49
CA PRO A 318 2.03 -1.47 19.77
C PRO A 318 3.17 -0.45 19.66
N SER A 319 3.82 -0.31 18.51
CA SER A 319 4.91 0.65 18.26
C SER A 319 4.40 2.03 17.83
N TYR A 320 3.09 2.20 17.61
CA TYR A 320 2.50 3.45 17.11
C TYR A 320 2.35 4.47 18.24
N VAL A 321 2.46 5.76 17.92
CA VAL A 321 1.92 6.82 18.79
C VAL A 321 0.41 6.85 18.59
N THR A 322 -0.38 6.58 19.63
CA THR A 322 -1.83 6.43 19.49
C THR A 322 -2.63 7.22 20.51
N ARG A 323 -3.87 7.55 20.16
CA ARG A 323 -4.84 8.24 21.02
C ARG A 323 -6.23 7.59 20.88
N LEU A 324 -6.92 7.39 21.99
CA LEU A 324 -8.33 6.97 22.00
C LEU A 324 -9.21 8.09 21.44
N ILE A 325 -10.15 7.72 20.57
CA ILE A 325 -11.12 8.65 19.98
C ILE A 325 -12.41 8.57 20.82
N LYS A 326 -12.86 9.71 21.36
CA LYS A 326 -14.15 9.80 22.05
C LYS A 326 -15.26 10.12 21.04
N PRO A 327 -16.52 9.78 21.35
CA PRO A 327 -17.65 10.18 20.51
C PRO A 327 -17.80 11.70 20.47
N GLY A 328 -18.24 12.23 19.33
CA GLY A 328 -18.35 13.65 19.05
C GLY A 328 -17.32 14.12 18.01
N LEU A 329 -17.15 15.44 17.93
CA LEU A 329 -16.17 16.08 17.06
C LEU A 329 -14.82 16.21 17.78
N GLU A 330 -13.79 15.62 17.21
CA GLU A 330 -12.40 15.77 17.64
C GLU A 330 -11.52 16.25 16.48
N GLU A 331 -10.63 17.19 16.79
CA GLU A 331 -9.56 17.62 15.89
C GLU A 331 -8.24 17.63 16.66
N PHE A 332 -7.25 16.89 16.18
CA PHE A 332 -5.96 16.76 16.85
C PHE A 332 -4.85 16.34 15.88
N THR A 333 -3.61 16.37 16.37
CA THR A 333 -2.42 15.96 15.62
C THR A 333 -1.62 14.95 16.43
N LEU A 334 -1.16 13.88 15.78
CA LEU A 334 -0.18 12.94 16.30
C LEU A 334 1.10 13.06 15.45
N ILE A 335 2.25 12.95 16.10
CA ILE A 335 3.56 13.05 15.44
C ILE A 335 4.39 11.84 15.84
N ASP A 336 4.98 11.18 14.87
CA ASP A 336 6.01 10.17 15.09
C ASP A 336 7.16 10.37 14.10
N LYS A 337 8.34 10.73 14.63
CA LYS A 337 9.55 11.08 13.85
C LYS A 337 9.25 12.06 12.71
N ASP A 338 9.29 11.61 11.45
CA ASP A 338 9.10 12.42 10.25
C ASP A 338 7.64 12.39 9.71
N VAL A 339 6.73 11.71 10.41
CA VAL A 339 5.30 11.63 10.09
C VAL A 339 4.49 12.54 11.00
N VAL A 340 3.72 13.45 10.40
CA VAL A 340 2.74 14.29 11.11
C VAL A 340 1.33 13.94 10.60
N CYS A 341 0.49 13.40 11.48
CA CYS A 341 -0.87 13.00 11.19
C CYS A 341 -1.87 13.96 11.82
N ARG A 342 -2.63 14.69 11.00
CA ARG A 342 -3.76 15.51 11.47
C ARG A 342 -5.06 14.77 11.24
N PHE A 343 -5.90 14.76 12.27
CA PHE A 343 -7.18 14.09 12.28
C PHE A 343 -8.28 15.10 12.51
N LYS A 344 -9.33 15.04 11.69
CA LYS A 344 -10.62 15.66 11.95
C LYS A 344 -11.68 14.57 11.88
N ILE A 345 -12.28 14.25 13.02
CA ILE A 345 -13.14 13.09 13.20
C ILE A 345 -14.43 13.53 13.87
N HIS A 346 -15.56 13.25 13.26
CA HIS A 346 -16.86 13.27 13.89
C HIS A 346 -17.38 11.84 13.88
N MET A 347 -17.56 11.27 15.07
CA MET A 347 -17.95 9.88 15.26
C MET A 347 -19.04 9.77 16.32
N SER A 348 -20.05 8.95 16.07
CA SER A 348 -21.05 8.54 17.06
C SER A 348 -20.99 7.04 17.35
N GLU A 349 -21.31 6.68 18.59
CA GLU A 349 -21.42 5.27 18.98
C GLU A 349 -22.84 4.76 18.73
N ARG A 350 -22.92 3.49 18.31
CA ARG A 350 -24.19 2.78 18.23
C ARG A 350 -24.58 2.21 19.60
N HIS A 351 -25.88 2.07 19.83
CA HIS A 351 -26.40 1.37 20.99
C HIS A 351 -26.18 -0.14 20.85
N SER A 352 -25.16 -0.66 21.55
CA SER A 352 -24.84 -2.09 21.62
C SER A 352 -24.10 -2.39 22.93
N ASP A 353 -24.38 -3.55 23.54
CA ASP A 353 -23.69 -4.02 24.76
C ASP A 353 -22.23 -4.38 24.49
N THR A 354 -21.90 -4.72 23.24
CA THR A 354 -20.53 -4.98 22.77
C THR A 354 -20.22 -3.99 21.66
N LYS A 355 -19.16 -3.20 21.82
CA LYS A 355 -18.76 -2.19 20.84
C LYS A 355 -17.25 -2.16 20.68
N TYR A 356 -16.81 -1.87 19.46
CA TYR A 356 -15.43 -1.54 19.19
C TYR A 356 -15.13 -0.15 19.77
N THR A 357 -13.92 -0.01 20.31
CA THR A 357 -13.33 1.30 20.55
C THR A 357 -12.46 1.66 19.36
N TYR A 358 -12.15 2.94 19.18
CA TYR A 358 -11.34 3.42 18.08
C TYR A 358 -10.14 4.20 18.58
N ARG A 359 -9.00 4.00 17.91
CA ARG A 359 -7.79 4.76 18.14
C ARG A 359 -7.34 5.42 16.84
N ALA A 360 -6.81 6.63 16.95
CA ALA A 360 -5.98 7.23 15.93
C ALA A 360 -4.52 6.86 16.19
N GLY A 361 -3.73 6.64 15.14
CA GLY A 361 -2.33 6.25 15.22
C GLY A 361 -1.46 6.95 14.19
N ALA A 362 -0.26 7.34 14.63
CA ALA A 362 0.86 7.79 13.80
C ALA A 362 2.03 6.83 13.98
N PHE A 363 2.67 6.43 12.88
CA PHE A 363 3.85 5.57 12.90
C PHE A 363 4.86 5.98 11.85
N SER A 364 6.13 6.06 12.25
CA SER A 364 7.27 6.19 11.37
C SER A 364 8.35 5.20 11.78
N GLY A 365 8.47 4.09 11.07
CA GLY A 365 9.46 3.08 11.41
C GLY A 365 9.35 1.82 10.58
N VAL A 366 9.97 0.77 11.11
CA VAL A 366 10.08 -0.52 10.44
C VAL A 366 9.10 -1.49 11.11
N ARG A 367 8.26 -2.12 10.29
CA ARG A 367 7.32 -3.15 10.73
C ARG A 367 7.84 -4.54 10.42
N SER A 368 7.35 -5.54 11.15
CA SER A 368 7.56 -6.96 10.83
C SER A 368 6.43 -7.48 9.95
N TYR A 369 6.77 -8.24 8.92
CA TYR A 369 5.84 -9.10 8.19
C TYR A 369 5.83 -10.49 8.82
N ILE A 370 5.39 -10.54 10.08
CA ILE A 370 5.20 -11.78 10.86
C ILE A 370 6.50 -12.60 11.01
N GLY A 371 7.63 -11.91 11.11
CA GLY A 371 8.95 -12.51 11.27
C GLY A 371 9.59 -13.03 9.98
N GLU A 372 8.89 -12.99 8.84
CA GLU A 372 9.43 -13.46 7.56
C GLU A 372 10.30 -12.41 6.86
N ALA A 373 9.98 -11.13 7.06
CA ALA A 373 10.72 -9.99 6.55
C ALA A 373 10.43 -8.75 7.40
N THR A 374 11.18 -7.67 7.18
CA THR A 374 10.89 -6.35 7.74
C THR A 374 10.71 -5.32 6.62
N GLY A 375 9.99 -4.24 6.89
CA GLY A 375 9.87 -3.16 5.91
C GLY A 375 9.52 -1.81 6.51
N GLY A 376 10.02 -0.77 5.85
CA GLY A 376 9.76 0.60 6.23
C GLY A 376 8.32 1.00 5.98
N SER A 377 7.75 1.74 6.93
CA SER A 377 6.39 2.26 6.81
C SER A 377 6.18 3.60 7.51
N ARG A 378 5.29 4.39 6.92
CA ARG A 378 4.84 5.69 7.44
C ARG A 378 3.32 5.71 7.40
N VAL A 379 2.66 5.74 8.55
CA VAL A 379 1.23 5.47 8.65
C VAL A 379 0.53 6.55 9.45
N CYS A 380 -0.60 7.03 8.92
CA CYS A 380 -1.62 7.78 9.65
C CYS A 380 -2.92 7.02 9.55
N SER A 381 -3.52 6.64 10.68
CA SER A 381 -4.63 5.68 10.67
C SER A 381 -5.64 5.93 11.78
N VAL A 382 -6.88 5.53 11.51
CA VAL A 382 -7.91 5.24 12.50
C VAL A 382 -8.24 3.76 12.40
N PHE A 383 -8.24 3.05 13.52
CA PHE A 383 -8.50 1.61 13.56
C PHE A 383 -9.29 1.18 14.79
N ALA A 384 -10.07 0.13 14.61
CA ALA A 384 -10.94 -0.46 15.63
C ALA A 384 -10.18 -1.42 16.56
N CYS A 385 -10.62 -1.48 17.81
CA CYS A 385 -10.10 -2.34 18.87
C CYS A 385 -11.25 -3.02 19.60
N THR A 386 -11.05 -4.27 20.01
CA THR A 386 -12.06 -5.03 20.78
C THR A 386 -12.09 -4.64 22.26
N GLY A 387 -11.15 -3.81 22.71
CA GLY A 387 -11.07 -3.19 24.03
C GLY A 387 -10.24 -1.90 24.00
N ASN A 388 -9.92 -1.34 25.17
CA ASN A 388 -9.20 -0.05 25.22
C ASN A 388 -7.68 -0.17 24.99
N ASN A 389 -7.12 -1.35 25.21
CA ASN A 389 -5.69 -1.60 25.11
C ASN A 389 -5.27 -1.76 23.63
N ILE A 390 -4.10 -1.22 23.27
CA ILE A 390 -3.53 -1.31 21.93
C ILE A 390 -3.39 -2.74 21.41
N ASP A 391 -3.15 -3.72 22.29
CA ASP A 391 -3.02 -5.13 21.93
C ASP A 391 -4.34 -5.76 21.46
N THR A 392 -5.47 -5.08 21.69
CA THR A 392 -6.80 -5.49 21.22
C THR A 392 -7.17 -4.88 19.88
N CYS A 393 -6.35 -3.97 19.36
CA CYS A 393 -6.55 -3.29 18.08
C CYS A 393 -6.19 -4.18 16.90
N GLY A 394 -6.79 -3.91 15.73
CA GLY A 394 -6.56 -4.72 14.53
C GLY A 394 -7.12 -6.14 14.65
N LYS A 395 -8.10 -6.37 15.54
CA LYS A 395 -8.72 -7.67 15.79
C LYS A 395 -10.24 -7.56 15.67
N ARG A 396 -10.88 -8.69 15.32
CA ARG A 396 -12.34 -8.81 15.37
C ARG A 396 -12.80 -9.46 16.67
N PHE A 397 -14.04 -9.19 17.05
CA PHE A 397 -14.70 -10.05 18.03
C PHE A 397 -14.80 -11.48 17.46
N PRO A 398 -14.66 -12.51 18.31
CA PRO A 398 -14.73 -13.91 17.85
C PRO A 398 -16.05 -14.29 17.16
N ARG A 399 -17.12 -13.55 17.45
CA ARG A 399 -18.43 -13.69 16.84
C ARG A 399 -18.89 -12.33 16.34
N PHE A 400 -19.31 -12.28 15.08
CA PHE A 400 -19.90 -11.07 14.53
C PHE A 400 -21.20 -10.74 15.26
N SER A 401 -21.35 -9.46 15.62
CA SER A 401 -22.60 -8.88 16.10
C SER A 401 -22.84 -7.55 15.38
N SER A 402 -24.10 -7.30 15.01
CA SER A 402 -24.52 -6.06 14.36
C SER A 402 -24.36 -4.86 15.29
N ASN A 403 -24.17 -3.67 14.73
CA ASN A 403 -24.09 -2.40 15.47
C ASN A 403 -22.94 -2.33 16.49
N THR A 404 -21.89 -3.12 16.30
CA THR A 404 -20.68 -3.09 17.14
C THR A 404 -19.72 -1.97 16.75
N THR A 405 -19.75 -1.51 15.49
CA THR A 405 -18.90 -0.43 14.97
C THR A 405 -19.48 0.95 15.26
N ALA A 406 -18.61 1.96 15.32
CA ALA A 406 -19.05 3.35 15.36
C ALA A 406 -19.51 3.83 13.97
N VAL A 407 -20.25 4.93 13.95
CA VAL A 407 -20.62 5.65 12.73
C VAL A 407 -19.67 6.82 12.57
N PHE A 408 -19.05 6.94 11.41
CA PHE A 408 -18.23 8.10 11.05
C PHE A 408 -19.04 9.05 10.17
N GLU A 409 -19.44 10.20 10.72
CA GLU A 409 -20.10 11.28 9.99
C GLU A 409 -19.09 12.14 9.23
N GLU A 410 -17.93 12.40 9.84
CA GLU A 410 -16.80 13.09 9.21
C GLU A 410 -15.51 12.37 9.58
N LEU A 411 -14.67 12.08 8.58
CA LEU A 411 -13.36 11.50 8.83
C LEU A 411 -12.37 12.02 7.79
N THR A 412 -11.41 12.82 8.23
CA THR A 412 -10.32 13.32 7.40
C THR A 412 -8.99 13.03 8.10
N ILE A 413 -8.10 12.38 7.38
CA ILE A 413 -6.71 12.14 7.79
C ILE A 413 -5.82 12.93 6.82
N THR A 414 -4.94 13.76 7.37
CA THR A 414 -3.90 14.46 6.60
C THR A 414 -2.53 14.02 7.10
N ALA A 415 -1.76 13.36 6.25
CA ALA A 415 -0.39 12.93 6.53
C ALA A 415 0.59 13.91 5.88
N THR A 416 1.47 14.53 6.67
CA THR A 416 2.63 15.26 6.16
C THR A 416 3.87 14.42 6.40
N VAL A 417 4.60 14.12 5.33
CA VAL A 417 5.69 13.14 5.29
C VAL A 417 6.81 13.64 4.36
N PRO A 418 8.03 13.09 4.44
CA PRO A 418 9.06 13.37 3.45
C PRO A 418 8.59 13.01 2.04
N THR A 419 8.93 13.86 1.07
CA THR A 419 8.60 13.60 -0.34
C THR A 419 9.37 12.36 -0.83
N PRO A 420 8.68 11.34 -1.38
CA PRO A 420 9.33 10.19 -2.00
C PRO A 420 10.38 10.63 -3.02
N LYS A 421 11.58 10.06 -2.93
CA LYS A 421 12.68 10.39 -3.84
C LYS A 421 12.68 9.39 -5.01
N PRO A 422 12.77 9.85 -6.27
CA PRO A 422 12.94 8.93 -7.38
C PRO A 422 14.31 8.26 -7.28
N ASN A 423 14.33 6.94 -7.41
CA ASN A 423 15.52 6.14 -7.64
C ASN A 423 15.69 6.00 -9.16
N THR A 424 16.71 6.66 -9.72
CA THR A 424 16.97 6.68 -11.17
C THR A 424 17.35 5.31 -11.71
N ASP A 425 18.09 4.52 -10.94
CA ASP A 425 18.61 3.21 -11.37
C ASP A 425 17.47 2.20 -11.49
N LEU A 426 16.51 2.29 -10.58
CA LEU A 426 15.33 1.45 -10.60
C LEU A 426 14.22 2.03 -11.50
N SER A 427 14.20 3.34 -11.76
CA SER A 427 13.02 4.02 -12.35
C SER A 427 11.77 3.87 -11.46
N ALA A 428 11.94 4.03 -10.15
CA ALA A 428 10.87 3.88 -9.16
C ALA A 428 11.02 4.85 -7.98
N ASN A 429 9.94 5.13 -7.25
CA ASN A 429 9.98 6.03 -6.09
C ASN A 429 10.38 5.29 -4.80
N SER A 430 11.13 5.96 -3.93
CA SER A 430 11.60 5.43 -2.64
C SER A 430 10.46 5.08 -1.69
N ALA A 431 9.27 5.68 -1.88
CA ALA A 431 8.10 5.40 -1.09
C ALA A 431 6.80 5.53 -1.89
N THR A 432 5.77 4.80 -1.47
CA THR A 432 4.41 4.82 -2.05
C THR A 432 3.36 4.88 -0.95
N TYR A 433 2.31 5.69 -1.12
CA TYR A 433 1.26 5.89 -0.12
C TYR A 433 -0.10 5.45 -0.63
N PHE A 434 -0.73 4.56 0.13
CA PHE A 434 -1.98 3.89 -0.23
C PHE A 434 -3.15 4.38 0.63
N PRO A 435 -4.31 4.72 0.02
CA PRO A 435 -5.55 4.94 0.75
C PRO A 435 -6.17 3.59 1.11
N LEU A 436 -6.05 3.21 2.38
CA LEU A 436 -6.59 1.95 2.87
C LEU A 436 -7.84 2.20 3.71
N SER A 437 -8.83 1.33 3.53
CA SER A 437 -10.01 1.28 4.39
C SER A 437 -10.44 -0.16 4.54
N LEU A 438 -11.10 -0.48 5.65
CA LEU A 438 -11.62 -1.82 5.89
C LEU A 438 -12.99 -1.71 6.52
N ASP A 439 -13.98 -2.33 5.90
CA ASP A 439 -15.33 -2.43 6.43
C ASP A 439 -15.60 -3.79 7.10
N LYS A 440 -16.81 -3.96 7.66
CA LYS A 440 -17.24 -5.21 8.29
C LYS A 440 -17.30 -6.44 7.37
N THR A 441 -17.23 -6.24 6.05
CA THR A 441 -17.17 -7.31 5.04
C THR A 441 -15.74 -7.69 4.68
N ILE A 442 -14.75 -7.12 5.38
CA ILE A 442 -13.31 -7.38 5.20
C ILE A 442 -12.84 -6.90 3.82
N LYS A 443 -13.46 -5.82 3.32
CA LYS A 443 -13.19 -5.19 2.03
C LYS A 443 -12.89 -3.71 2.18
N PRO A 444 -12.20 -3.11 1.20
CA PRO A 444 -12.08 -1.66 1.13
C PRO A 444 -13.42 -1.00 0.81
N LEU A 445 -13.57 0.26 1.23
CA LEU A 445 -14.62 1.13 0.74
C LEU A 445 -14.46 1.32 -0.78
N LYS A 446 -15.60 1.40 -1.48
CA LYS A 446 -15.60 1.78 -2.90
C LYS A 446 -15.00 3.19 -3.07
N PRO A 447 -14.31 3.49 -4.17
CA PRO A 447 -13.70 4.81 -4.41
C PRO A 447 -14.64 6.00 -4.26
N GLU A 448 -15.94 5.84 -4.56
CA GLU A 448 -16.97 6.88 -4.37
C GLU A 448 -17.25 7.30 -2.92
N TYR A 449 -16.75 6.55 -1.91
CA TYR A 449 -16.91 6.86 -0.49
C TYR A 449 -15.78 7.71 0.08
N PHE A 450 -14.66 7.84 -0.64
CA PHE A 450 -13.54 8.65 -0.18
C PHE A 450 -12.96 9.53 -1.28
N ASN A 451 -12.12 10.47 -0.88
CA ASN A 451 -11.30 11.24 -1.78
C ASN A 451 -9.85 11.19 -1.27
N PHE A 452 -8.92 10.82 -2.14
CA PHE A 452 -7.50 10.71 -1.82
C PHE A 452 -6.68 11.55 -2.77
N ASN A 453 -5.97 12.54 -2.23
CA ASN A 453 -5.16 13.48 -3.00
C ASN A 453 -3.82 13.72 -2.34
N SER A 454 -2.83 14.09 -3.14
CA SER A 454 -1.50 14.46 -2.67
C SER A 454 -1.08 15.83 -3.22
N VAL A 455 -0.31 16.57 -2.42
CA VAL A 455 0.34 17.83 -2.82
C VAL A 455 1.77 17.81 -2.30
N SER A 456 2.75 18.08 -3.17
CA SER A 456 4.16 18.19 -2.79
C SER A 456 4.59 19.65 -2.68
N PHE A 457 5.36 19.97 -1.64
CA PHE A 457 5.88 21.31 -1.34
C PHE A 457 7.41 21.30 -1.35
N PHE A 458 8.00 22.20 -2.15
CA PHE A 458 9.45 22.49 -2.18
C PHE A 458 10.33 21.22 -2.25
N ASP A 459 9.88 20.18 -2.96
CA ASP A 459 10.53 18.87 -3.13
C ASP A 459 10.98 18.14 -1.84
N SER A 460 10.50 18.59 -0.68
CA SER A 460 10.96 18.15 0.64
C SER A 460 9.85 17.48 1.44
N LEU A 461 8.62 18.01 1.36
CA LEU A 461 7.46 17.48 2.07
C LEU A 461 6.31 17.19 1.11
N SER A 462 5.63 16.07 1.33
CA SER A 462 4.39 15.71 0.66
C SER A 462 3.26 15.62 1.67
N ILE A 463 2.11 16.17 1.29
CA ILE A 463 0.87 16.14 2.08
C ILE A 463 -0.11 15.24 1.37
N TYR A 464 -0.49 14.14 2.02
CA TYR A 464 -1.54 13.25 1.57
C TYR A 464 -2.80 13.52 2.39
N THR A 465 -3.94 13.67 1.73
CA THR A 465 -5.23 13.88 2.37
C THR A 465 -6.17 12.77 1.95
N LEU A 466 -6.67 12.00 2.93
CA LEU A 466 -7.69 11.00 2.76
C LEU A 466 -8.95 11.47 3.51
N LYS A 467 -10.03 11.69 2.77
CA LYS A 467 -11.29 12.23 3.30
C LYS A 467 -12.44 11.31 2.96
N LEU A 468 -13.25 10.97 3.96
CA LEU A 468 -14.52 10.32 3.77
C LEU A 468 -15.55 11.32 3.19
N VAL A 469 -16.20 10.96 2.08
CA VAL A 469 -17.18 11.84 1.40
C VAL A 469 -18.64 11.42 1.61
N LYS A 470 -18.87 10.17 2.00
CA LYS A 470 -20.19 9.63 2.38
C LYS A 470 -20.06 9.02 3.77
N SER A 471 -21.05 9.20 4.65
CA SER A 471 -21.02 8.55 5.96
C SER A 471 -20.84 7.04 5.81
N ALA A 472 -19.87 6.48 6.54
CA ALA A 472 -19.52 5.07 6.49
C ALA A 472 -19.90 4.41 7.83
N PRO A 473 -21.01 3.67 7.87
CA PRO A 473 -21.58 3.17 9.12
C PRO A 473 -20.80 2.01 9.79
N ASP A 474 -19.85 1.39 9.08
CA ASP A 474 -19.29 0.08 9.42
C ASP A 474 -17.79 -0.05 9.13
N LEU A 475 -16.97 0.90 9.62
CA LEU A 475 -15.51 0.88 9.42
C LEU A 475 -14.78 0.16 10.55
N TYR A 476 -13.87 -0.74 10.19
CA TYR A 476 -12.79 -1.23 11.05
C TYR A 476 -11.53 -0.38 10.92
N SER A 477 -11.23 0.16 9.74
CA SER A 477 -10.06 1.02 9.57
C SER A 477 -10.19 2.02 8.43
N PHE A 478 -9.42 3.09 8.54
CA PHE A 478 -9.25 4.13 7.54
C PHE A 478 -7.85 4.73 7.69
N ALA A 479 -7.00 4.63 6.67
CA ALA A 479 -5.59 4.93 6.80
C ALA A 479 -4.95 5.46 5.52
N ILE A 480 -3.99 6.37 5.70
CA ILE A 480 -2.95 6.64 4.73
C ILE A 480 -1.77 5.76 5.13
N TRP A 481 -1.56 4.69 4.39
CA TRP A 481 -0.54 3.70 4.68
C TRP A 481 0.60 3.81 3.67
N GLY A 482 1.74 4.30 4.14
CA GLY A 482 2.94 4.51 3.34
C GLY A 482 3.93 3.38 3.48
N ARG A 483 4.49 2.94 2.37
CA ARG A 483 5.67 2.08 2.30
C ARG A 483 6.90 2.89 1.98
N GLU A 484 7.90 2.78 2.84
CA GLU A 484 9.24 3.33 2.66
C GLU A 484 10.18 2.18 2.36
N TYR A 485 10.66 2.11 1.12
CA TYR A 485 11.47 0.98 0.66
C TYR A 485 12.94 1.12 1.07
N THR A 486 13.42 2.32 1.41
CA THR A 486 14.84 2.53 1.72
C THR A 486 15.27 1.98 3.08
N THR A 487 14.31 1.64 3.94
CA THR A 487 14.56 1.07 5.28
C THR A 487 14.00 -0.35 5.38
N ASP A 488 13.81 -1.03 4.25
CA ASP A 488 13.54 -2.47 4.25
C ASP A 488 14.77 -3.22 4.81
N ASP A 489 14.56 -4.38 5.45
CA ASP A 489 15.58 -5.18 6.15
C ASP A 489 16.26 -4.53 7.38
N GLU A 490 15.87 -3.32 7.76
CA GLU A 490 16.30 -2.70 9.03
C GLU A 490 15.60 -3.32 10.26
N GLU A 491 16.06 -2.93 11.47
CA GLU A 491 15.54 -3.44 12.74
C GLU A 491 14.10 -2.98 13.01
N ILE A 492 13.26 -3.91 13.49
CA ILE A 492 11.86 -3.66 13.81
C ILE A 492 11.75 -2.60 14.91
N SER A 493 10.82 -1.66 14.73
CA SER A 493 10.58 -0.62 15.75
C SER A 493 9.96 -1.20 17.02
N PRO A 494 10.54 -0.95 18.21
CA PRO A 494 10.08 -1.56 19.46
C PRO A 494 8.69 -1.06 19.88
N PRO A 495 7.93 -1.87 20.64
CA PRO A 495 6.69 -1.43 21.26
C PRO A 495 6.91 -0.21 22.16
N ARG A 496 5.89 0.64 22.28
CA ARG A 496 5.90 1.79 23.20
C ARG A 496 5.27 1.42 24.54
N GLU A 497 5.71 2.09 25.60
CA GLU A 497 4.98 2.09 26.87
C GLU A 497 3.69 2.90 26.71
N HIS A 498 2.55 2.22 26.65
CA HIS A 498 1.23 2.86 26.63
C HIS A 498 0.69 2.90 28.07
N VAL A 499 0.68 4.09 28.69
CA VAL A 499 0.17 4.25 30.07
C VAL A 499 -1.36 4.27 30.05
N GLU A 500 -2.00 3.30 30.70
CA GLU A 500 -3.46 3.25 30.86
C GLU A 500 -3.92 4.32 31.88
N GLY A 501 -4.88 5.17 31.48
CA GLY A 501 -5.63 6.02 32.41
C GLY A 501 -5.11 7.45 32.65
N ALA A 502 -4.12 7.94 31.90
CA ALA A 502 -3.82 9.37 31.90
C ALA A 502 -4.89 10.12 31.09
N ASP A 503 -5.54 11.11 31.71
CA ASP A 503 -6.40 12.05 31.00
C ASP A 503 -5.54 12.75 29.95
N ASP A 504 -5.79 12.45 28.67
CA ASP A 504 -4.95 12.73 27.50
C ASP A 504 -4.98 14.22 27.10
N SER A 505 -4.85 15.10 28.10
CA SER A 505 -4.88 16.56 28.00
C SER A 505 -3.48 17.18 27.98
N SER A 506 -2.43 16.38 28.15
CA SER A 506 -1.03 16.84 28.12
C SER A 506 -0.18 16.01 27.15
N GLY A 507 -0.45 16.13 25.86
CA GLY A 507 0.41 15.61 24.79
C GLY A 507 1.69 16.41 24.62
N ILE A 508 2.63 16.32 25.55
CA ILE A 508 4.06 16.59 25.32
C ILE A 508 4.86 15.60 26.19
N TYR A 509 5.26 14.47 25.62
CA TYR A 509 6.36 13.68 26.17
C TYR A 509 7.57 13.72 25.23
N SER A 510 8.71 13.96 25.87
CA SER A 510 10.02 14.26 25.30
C SER A 510 10.65 13.06 24.60
N GLY A 511 10.69 13.10 23.27
CA GLY A 511 11.75 12.45 22.50
C GLY A 511 12.85 13.47 22.24
N LYS A 512 14.13 13.10 22.41
CA LYS A 512 15.27 13.93 22.01
C LYS A 512 15.08 14.35 20.54
N ALA A 513 14.81 15.64 20.34
CA ALA A 513 14.52 16.21 19.03
C ALA A 513 15.81 16.30 18.19
N GLY A 514 15.95 15.39 17.23
CA GLY A 514 16.56 15.76 15.95
C GLY A 514 15.62 16.76 15.27
N ALA A 515 16.16 17.89 14.84
CA ALA A 515 15.39 19.05 14.39
C ALA A 515 14.45 18.74 13.21
N LEU A 516 13.13 18.84 13.42
CA LEU A 516 12.13 19.02 12.37
C LEU A 516 11.04 19.97 12.88
N VAL A 517 10.86 21.07 12.14
CA VAL A 517 10.04 22.24 12.51
C VAL A 517 8.59 22.03 12.03
N SER A 518 7.63 22.15 12.95
CA SER A 518 6.18 22.13 12.66
C SER A 518 5.72 23.38 11.88
N ILE A 519 4.84 23.18 10.90
CA ILE A 519 4.21 24.24 10.08
C ILE A 519 2.69 24.16 10.28
N MET A 520 2.02 25.26 10.66
CA MET A 520 0.57 25.43 10.54
C MET A 520 0.24 26.37 9.36
N PRO A 521 -0.75 26.08 8.50
CA PRO A 521 -1.17 27.01 7.45
C PRO A 521 -2.40 27.80 7.88
N GLY A 522 -2.23 29.12 7.92
CA GLY A 522 -3.30 30.10 8.13
C GLY A 522 -2.71 31.51 8.13
N ILE A 523 -2.54 32.06 6.92
CA ILE A 523 -1.97 33.39 6.58
C ILE A 523 -0.43 33.42 6.49
N SER A 524 0.01 33.66 5.24
CA SER A 524 1.33 34.08 4.74
C SER A 524 2.52 34.05 5.72
N THR A 525 3.40 33.07 5.48
CA THR A 525 4.84 32.99 5.84
C THR A 525 5.39 34.10 6.74
N THR A 526 5.77 33.76 7.98
CA THR A 526 7.09 34.02 8.62
C THR A 526 7.13 33.28 9.97
N LYS A 527 8.17 32.45 10.21
CA LYS A 527 8.38 31.67 11.45
C LYS A 527 8.79 32.59 12.61
N LEU A 528 8.13 32.45 13.77
CA LEU A 528 8.53 33.07 15.04
C LEU A 528 9.11 31.96 15.94
N LEU A 529 10.38 32.07 16.34
CA LEU A 529 11.00 31.22 17.37
C LEU A 529 11.17 32.05 18.64
N VAL A 530 10.51 31.66 19.74
CA VAL A 530 10.61 32.31 21.05
C VAL A 530 11.32 31.33 21.99
N SER A 531 12.47 31.71 22.55
CA SER A 531 13.09 30.96 23.66
C SER A 531 12.89 31.70 24.99
N ARG A 532 12.58 30.96 26.06
CA ARG A 532 12.57 31.46 27.44
C ARG A 532 13.98 31.33 28.02
N VAL A 533 14.48 32.38 28.66
CA VAL A 533 15.72 32.33 29.46
C VAL A 533 15.37 32.05 30.93
N PRO A 534 15.95 31.04 31.61
CA PRO A 534 15.77 30.82 33.04
C PRO A 534 16.63 31.77 33.89
N LYS A 535 16.12 32.17 35.06
CA LYS A 535 16.84 32.94 36.09
C LYS A 535 17.82 32.02 36.84
N VAL A 536 19.08 32.44 37.00
CA VAL A 536 20.05 31.83 37.92
C VAL A 536 20.03 32.61 39.25
N PRO A 537 20.00 31.97 40.44
CA PRO A 537 20.03 32.67 41.72
C PRO A 537 21.42 32.71 42.39
N GLY A 538 21.86 33.93 42.77
CA GLY A 538 22.54 34.26 44.05
C GLY A 538 24.09 34.27 44.16
N GLN A 539 24.67 35.47 44.41
CA GLN A 539 25.51 35.91 45.57
C GLN A 539 26.20 37.28 45.25
N VAL A 540 25.89 38.41 45.92
CA VAL A 540 26.53 39.05 47.13
C VAL A 540 27.95 39.59 46.81
N GLU A 541 28.43 40.83 47.03
CA GLU A 541 28.12 42.07 47.81
C GLU A 541 29.05 43.22 47.31
N GLY A 542 28.78 44.51 47.58
CA GLY A 542 29.84 45.54 47.71
C GLY A 542 29.63 46.96 47.10
N ASP A 543 29.12 47.89 47.93
CA ASP A 543 29.38 49.35 48.11
C ASP A 543 29.46 50.41 46.97
N TYR A 544 28.79 51.55 47.22
CA TYR A 544 28.74 52.84 46.49
C TYR A 544 29.54 53.94 47.26
N PRO A 545 30.07 55.02 46.61
CA PRO A 545 29.29 56.27 46.43
C PRO A 545 29.60 57.12 45.14
N GLY A 546 28.64 57.97 44.70
CA GLY A 546 28.62 58.79 43.45
C GLY A 546 29.41 60.13 43.47
N PRO A 547 29.05 61.23 42.74
CA PRO A 547 28.08 61.44 41.63
C PRO A 547 28.63 62.23 40.38
N MET A 548 27.78 62.36 39.32
CA MET A 548 27.74 63.34 38.20
C MET A 548 28.89 63.43 37.16
N ASN A 549 28.61 63.05 35.89
CA ASN A 549 28.53 63.99 34.75
C ASN A 549 28.12 63.31 33.42
N ASP A 550 27.38 64.08 32.60
CA ASP A 550 26.77 63.72 31.33
C ASP A 550 27.76 63.34 30.20
N GLY A 551 27.41 62.30 29.44
CA GLY A 551 28.02 61.92 28.16
C GLY A 551 27.39 60.62 27.63
N PRO A 552 27.20 60.45 26.31
CA PRO A 552 26.42 59.34 25.76
C PRO A 552 27.25 58.04 25.85
N LEU A 553 26.90 57.18 26.80
CA LEU A 553 27.53 55.87 26.94
C LEU A 553 26.94 54.90 25.93
N VAL A 554 27.80 54.58 24.96
CA VAL A 554 27.79 53.38 24.11
C VAL A 554 27.41 52.19 24.98
N LEU A 555 26.28 51.55 24.68
CA LEU A 555 25.82 50.39 25.43
C LEU A 555 26.72 49.20 25.07
N ASP A 556 27.46 48.78 26.08
CA ASP A 556 28.36 47.64 26.10
C ASP A 556 27.77 46.40 25.41
N SER A 557 28.60 45.82 24.55
CA SER A 557 28.48 44.44 24.10
C SER A 557 28.45 43.50 25.30
N LEU A 558 27.27 43.02 25.67
CA LEU A 558 27.16 41.84 26.53
C LEU A 558 27.61 40.63 25.71
N VAL A 559 28.91 40.34 25.73
CA VAL A 559 29.49 39.09 25.24
C VAL A 559 29.00 38.00 26.18
N LEU A 560 27.89 37.34 25.82
CA LEU A 560 27.70 35.95 26.23
C LEU A 560 28.93 35.22 25.70
N ARG A 561 29.75 34.63 26.59
CA ARG A 561 30.85 33.75 26.17
C ARG A 561 30.25 32.65 25.31
N SER A 562 30.33 32.87 24.00
CA SER A 562 30.02 31.89 22.98
C SER A 562 31.01 30.75 23.14
N ASP A 563 30.50 29.54 23.21
CA ASP A 563 31.24 28.39 22.73
C ASP A 563 31.85 28.78 21.36
N PRO A 564 33.19 28.74 21.17
CA PRO A 564 33.83 29.13 19.92
C PRO A 564 33.40 28.30 18.70
N SER A 565 32.57 27.27 18.89
CA SER A 565 32.05 26.39 17.84
C SER A 565 30.69 26.79 17.25
N LEU A 566 30.01 27.84 17.76
CA LEU A 566 28.73 28.32 17.22
C LEU A 566 28.89 29.57 16.33
N PRO A 567 28.24 29.64 15.14
CA PRO A 567 28.39 30.78 14.25
C PRO A 567 27.81 32.07 14.85
N SER A 568 28.44 33.22 14.58
CA SER A 568 27.94 34.53 14.97
C SER A 568 26.68 34.86 14.18
N TYR A 569 25.53 34.90 14.84
CA TYR A 569 24.27 35.25 14.21
C TYR A 569 23.96 36.75 14.33
N VAL A 570 23.39 37.34 13.27
CA VAL A 570 22.86 38.72 13.30
C VAL A 570 21.51 38.71 14.02
N THR A 571 21.36 39.48 15.10
CA THR A 571 20.09 39.54 15.86
C THR A 571 19.66 40.98 16.16
N ARG A 572 18.35 41.20 16.30
CA ARG A 572 17.78 42.50 16.70
C ARG A 572 16.66 42.35 17.72
N LEU A 573 16.68 43.18 18.77
CA LEU A 573 15.60 43.23 19.77
C LEU A 573 14.33 43.86 19.17
N ILE A 574 13.17 43.25 19.41
CA ILE A 574 11.86 43.73 18.94
C ILE A 574 11.20 44.52 20.06
N LYS A 575 10.79 45.76 19.80
CA LYS A 575 10.05 46.58 20.76
C LYS A 575 8.53 46.39 20.59
N PRO A 576 7.73 46.64 21.65
CA PRO A 576 6.27 46.66 21.53
C PRO A 576 5.79 47.70 20.50
N GLY A 577 4.66 47.42 19.84
CA GLY A 577 4.14 48.22 18.73
C GLY A 577 4.32 47.55 17.37
N LEU A 578 4.05 48.30 16.30
CA LEU A 578 4.31 47.87 14.93
C LEU A 578 5.74 48.25 14.52
N GLU A 579 6.59 47.26 14.25
CA GLU A 579 7.92 47.47 13.70
C GLU A 579 8.07 46.82 12.32
N GLU A 580 8.75 47.52 11.42
CA GLU A 580 9.27 47.00 10.15
C GLU A 580 10.78 47.17 10.10
N PHE A 581 11.51 46.09 9.80
CA PHE A 581 12.97 46.13 9.65
C PHE A 581 13.53 44.99 8.81
N THR A 582 14.80 45.12 8.43
CA THR A 582 15.52 44.11 7.64
C THR A 582 16.77 43.66 8.40
N LEU A 583 17.03 42.36 8.43
CA LEU A 583 18.32 41.77 8.83
C LEU A 583 18.98 41.18 7.60
N ILE A 584 20.29 41.38 7.48
CA ILE A 584 21.10 40.89 6.37
C ILE A 584 22.30 40.17 6.97
N ASP A 585 22.47 38.90 6.63
CA ASP A 585 23.68 38.14 6.93
C ASP A 585 24.13 37.40 5.68
N LYS A 586 25.32 37.78 5.18
CA LYS A 586 25.88 37.33 3.90
C LYS A 586 24.86 37.45 2.76
N ASP A 587 24.49 36.33 2.14
CA ASP A 587 23.61 36.28 0.97
C ASP A 587 22.12 36.12 1.33
N VAL A 588 21.78 36.16 2.63
CA VAL A 588 20.41 36.00 3.12
C VAL A 588 19.87 37.34 3.61
N VAL A 589 18.77 37.78 3.00
CA VAL A 589 18.05 39.00 3.36
C VAL A 589 16.69 38.63 3.96
N CYS A 590 16.50 38.92 5.24
CA CYS A 590 15.27 38.67 5.97
C CYS A 590 14.56 39.99 6.28
N ARG A 591 13.34 40.20 5.77
CA ARG A 591 12.49 41.36 6.10
C ARG A 591 11.41 40.96 7.07
N PHE A 592 11.25 41.78 8.11
CA PHE A 592 10.32 41.56 9.21
C PHE A 592 9.30 42.70 9.27
N LYS A 593 8.02 42.33 9.44
CA LYS A 593 6.93 43.22 9.82
C LYS A 593 6.20 42.57 10.99
N ILE A 594 6.36 43.13 12.18
CA ILE A 594 5.92 42.51 13.43
C ILE A 594 5.05 43.50 14.18
N HIS A 595 3.88 43.06 14.64
CA HIS A 595 3.02 43.84 15.53
C HIS A 595 2.89 43.13 16.87
N MET A 596 3.45 43.72 17.92
CA MET A 596 3.35 43.20 19.28
C MET A 596 2.46 44.12 20.14
N SER A 597 1.38 43.57 20.68
CA SER A 597 0.54 44.27 21.66
C SER A 597 1.23 44.35 23.02
N GLU A 598 1.26 45.51 23.65
CA GLU A 598 1.72 45.65 25.04
C GLU A 598 0.80 44.89 26.00
N ARG A 599 1.39 44.03 26.86
CA ARG A 599 0.75 43.66 28.13
C ARG A 599 1.42 44.46 29.23
N HIS A 600 0.63 45.21 29.99
CA HIS A 600 1.07 45.84 31.24
C HIS A 600 1.29 44.76 32.31
N SER A 601 2.43 44.09 32.27
CA SER A 601 2.97 43.35 33.41
C SER A 601 4.48 43.54 33.46
N ASP A 602 5.03 43.84 34.63
CA ASP A 602 6.47 44.11 34.86
C ASP A 602 7.39 42.90 34.62
N THR A 603 6.86 41.80 34.08
CA THR A 603 7.54 40.53 33.78
C THR A 603 7.49 40.14 32.29
N ALA A 604 7.18 41.08 31.40
CA ALA A 604 7.09 40.78 29.96
C ALA A 604 8.44 40.31 29.37
N PRO A 605 8.46 39.20 28.60
CA PRO A 605 9.69 38.70 27.96
C PRO A 605 10.13 39.61 26.81
N TYR A 606 11.44 39.78 26.64
CA TYR A 606 12.04 40.47 25.49
C TYR A 606 12.22 39.48 24.32
N TYR A 607 11.85 39.90 23.11
CA TYR A 607 11.96 39.10 21.90
C TYR A 607 13.08 39.61 21.01
N ARG A 608 13.83 38.70 20.36
CA ARG A 608 14.82 39.03 19.33
C ARG A 608 14.47 38.35 18.02
N ALA A 609 14.58 39.08 16.92
CA ALA A 609 14.68 38.52 15.59
C ALA A 609 16.11 38.01 15.34
N LEU A 610 16.19 36.88 14.64
CA LEU A 610 17.41 36.19 14.22
C LEU A 610 17.39 36.07 12.69
#